data_AF-A0A368XDX8-F1
#
_entry.id   AF-A0A368XDX8-F1
#
_cell.length_a   1.000
_cell.length_b   1.000
_cell.length_c   1.000
_cell.angle_alpha   90.00
_cell.angle_beta   90.00
_cell.angle_gamma   90.00
#
_symmetry.space_group_name_H-M   'P 1'
#
loop_
_entity.id
_entity.type
_entity.pdbx_description
1 polymer ?
#
loop_
_entity_poly.entity_id
_entity_poly.type
_entity_poly.pdbx_seq_one_letter_code
_entity_poly.pdbx_strand_id
1 'polypeptide(L)' 'MPLRGEPDIVLSRQLVRKLTQQLGFSLVDQTKMITAASELSRNTV' A
#
# COMPACT_ATOMS: atom_id res chain seq x y z
N MET A 1 -2.92 11.16 -13.65
CA MET A 1 -3.09 9.91 -14.42
C MET A 1 -3.77 8.91 -13.49
N PRO A 2 -4.95 8.36 -13.81
CA PRO A 2 -5.62 7.42 -12.90
C PRO A 2 -4.76 6.15 -12.80
N LEU A 3 -4.71 5.53 -11.63
CA LEU A 3 -4.03 4.26 -11.40
C LEU A 3 -4.84 3.16 -12.09
N ARG A 4 -4.54 2.85 -13.35
CA ARG A 4 -5.35 1.97 -14.23
C ARG A 4 -4.81 0.53 -14.19
N GLY A 5 -4.97 -0.17 -13.06
CA GLY A 5 -4.93 -1.65 -13.02
C GLY A 5 -4.09 -2.29 -11.90
N GLU A 6 -4.08 -3.63 -11.85
CA GLU A 6 -3.27 -4.43 -10.90
C GLU A 6 -1.82 -3.94 -10.67
N PRO A 7 -1.08 -3.47 -11.69
CA PRO A 7 0.30 -3.00 -11.49
C PRO A 7 0.42 -1.85 -10.48
N ASP A 8 -0.54 -0.94 -10.47
CA ASP A 8 -0.54 0.22 -9.58
C ASP A 8 -0.83 -0.18 -8.13
N ILE A 9 -1.70 -1.17 -7.94
CA ILE A 9 -1.99 -1.75 -6.62
C ILE A 9 -0.75 -2.46 -6.06
N VAL A 10 0.03 -3.15 -6.92
CA VAL A 10 1.29 -3.77 -6.52
C VAL A 10 2.32 -2.72 -6.10
N LEU A 11 2.48 -1.66 -6.90
CA LEU A 11 3.40 -0.56 -6.60
C LEU A 11 3.04 0.16 -5.30
N SER A 12 1.76 0.46 -5.08
CA SER A 12 1.23 1.07 -3.86
C SER A 12 1.60 0.26 -2.62
N ARG A 13 1.37 -1.07 -2.65
CA ARG A 13 1.75 -1.97 -1.55
C ARG A 13 3.26 -1.99 -1.29
N GLN A 14 4.08 -2.00 -2.33
CA GLN A 14 5.55 -1.99 -2.18
C GLN A 14 6.04 -0.69 -1.54
N LEU A 15 5.51 0.45 -1.96
CA LEU A 15 5.84 1.76 -1.39
C LEU A 15 5.44 1.85 0.08
N VAL A 16 4.21 1.46 0.41
CA VAL A 16 3.71 1.50 1.80
C VAL A 16 4.47 0.53 2.70
N ARG A 17 4.85 -0.65 2.20
CA ARG A 17 5.73 -1.58 2.93
C ARG A 17 7.09 -0.93 3.24
N LYS A 18 7.72 -0.29 2.25
CA LYS A 18 9.01 0.37 2.45
C LYS A 18 8.93 1.50 3.48
N LEU A 19 7.90 2.34 3.38
CA LEU A 19 7.71 3.47 4.30
C LEU A 19 7.46 3.01 5.74
N THR A 20 6.57 2.04 5.93
CA THR A 20 6.26 1.54 7.27
C THR A 20 7.44 0.83 7.94
N GLN A 21 8.30 0.16 7.16
CA GLN A 21 9.58 -0.38 7.63
C GLN A 21 10.55 0.73 8.05
N GLN A 22 10.71 1.77 7.22
CA GLN A 22 11.57 2.92 7.53
C GLN A 22 11.11 3.68 8.78
N LEU A 23 9.80 3.71 9.03
CA LEU A 23 9.19 4.34 10.19
C LEU A 23 9.20 3.44 11.45
N GLY A 24 9.71 2.20 11.36
CA GLY A 24 9.84 1.29 12.50
C GLY A 24 8.52 0.70 12.99
N PHE A 25 7.50 0.59 12.13
CA PHE A 25 6.19 0.04 12.51
C PHE A 25 6.31 -1.45 12.86
N SER A 26 5.47 -1.92 13.78
CA SER A 26 5.34 -3.36 14.06
C SER A 26 4.88 -4.12 12.82
N LEU A 27 5.17 -5.43 12.71
CA LEU A 27 4.71 -6.25 11.57
C LEU A 27 3.18 -6.23 11.43
N VAL A 28 2.46 -6.17 12.55
CA VAL A 28 0.99 -6.07 12.58
C VAL A 28 0.55 -4.75 11.95
N ASP A 29 1.19 -3.64 12.31
CA ASP A 29 0.83 -2.32 11.78
C ASP A 29 1.25 -2.14 10.32
N GLN A 30 2.40 -2.68 9.92
CA GLN A 30 2.81 -2.75 8.50
C GLN A 30 1.72 -3.46 7.67
N THR A 31 1.21 -4.59 8.16
CA THR A 31 0.17 -5.37 7.46
C THR A 31 -1.13 -4.59 7.34
N LYS A 32 -1.58 -3.92 8.41
CA LYS A 32 -2.78 -3.06 8.38
C LYS A 32 -2.65 -1.95 7.34
N MET A 33 -1.50 -1.27 7.29
CA MET A 33 -1.26 -0.18 6.35
C MET A 33 -1.23 -0.65 4.90
N ILE A 34 -0.60 -1.80 4.63
CA ILE A 34 -0.53 -2.39 3.27
C ILE A 34 -1.93 -2.79 2.78
N THR A 35 -2.77 -3.38 3.64
CA THR A 35 -4.15 -3.71 3.30
C THR A 35 -4.95 -2.44 3.01
N ALA A 36 -4.89 -1.44 3.90
CA ALA A 36 -5.58 -0.17 3.69
C ALA A 36 -5.16 0.52 2.37
N ALA A 37 -3.87 0.51 2.05
CA ALA A 37 -3.35 1.06 0.80
C ALA A 37 -3.92 0.32 -0.43
N SER A 38 -4.11 -0.99 -0.33
CA SER A 38 -4.69 -1.80 -1.41
C SER A 38 -6.15 -1.46 -1.64
N GLU A 39 -6.95 -1.35 -0.57
CA GLU A 39 -8.36 -0.97 -0.62
C GLU A 39 -8.53 0.44 -1.19
N LEU A 40 -7.72 1.40 -0.73
CA LEU A 40 -7.72 2.76 -1.28
C LEU A 40 -7.34 2.78 -2.77
N SER A 41 -6.32 2.01 -3.15
CA SER A 41 -5.86 1.96 -4.55
C SER A 41 -6.89 1.31 -5.47
N ARG A 42 -7.74 0.39 -4.97
CA ARG A 42 -8.88 -0.17 -5.71
C ARG A 42 -10.05 0.80 -5.82
N ASN A 43 -10.35 1.53 -4.74
CA ASN A 43 -11.51 2.41 -4.64
C ASN A 43 -11.30 3.81 -5.26
N THR A 44 -10.05 4.17 -5.59
CA THR A 44 -9.70 5.46 -6.21
C THR A 44 -9.60 5.36 -7.74
N VAL A 45 -9.77 4.16 -8.33
CA VAL A 45 -9.82 3.93 -9.79
C VAL A 45 -11.21 4.20 -10.35
#